data_AF-A0A7W0TKH5-F1
#
_entry.id   AF-A0A7W0TKH5-F1
#
_cell.length_a   1.000
_cell.length_b   1.000
_cell.length_c   1.000
_cell.angle_alpha   90.00
_cell.angle_beta   90.00
_cell.angle_gamma   90.00
#
_symmetry.space_group_name_H-M   'P 1'
#
loop_
_entity.id
_entity.type
_entity.pdbx_description
1 polymer ?
#
loop_
_entity_poly.entity_id
_entity_poly.type
_entity_poly.pdbx_seq_one_letter_code
_entity_poly.pdbx_strand_id
1 'polypeptide(L)'
;LVLAQKLGSISTNLGPSATPAAQALSGDAHVIVDFGEDELTAGRPHPMIDPTLRLEQIARLSSTGNGNLVLLLDVVLGYGAEPDPALALVPALRAAAQQVSDRGKQFTVIVSLCGTDADPQSWRRQAVALADAGALVFASNAQAARHAVVLARGATGRTGPR
;
A
#
# COMPACT_ATOMS: atom_id res chain seq x y z
N LEU A 1 -7.55 -13.54 5.70
CA LEU A 1 -6.34 -12.70 5.43
C LEU A 1 -5.27 -13.00 6.48
N VAL A 2 -4.00 -13.20 6.09
CA VAL A 2 -2.87 -13.40 7.03
C VAL A 2 -2.76 -12.25 8.04
N LEU A 3 -3.08 -11.03 7.59
CA LEU A 3 -3.08 -9.82 8.41
C LEU A 3 -4.13 -9.88 9.54
N ALA A 4 -5.37 -10.28 9.23
CA ALA A 4 -6.48 -10.29 10.18
C ALA A 4 -6.24 -11.25 11.35
N GLN A 5 -5.57 -12.38 11.10
CA GLN A 5 -5.19 -13.33 12.16
C GLN A 5 -4.18 -12.76 13.17
N LYS A 6 -3.50 -11.66 12.84
CA LYS A 6 -2.38 -11.12 13.63
C LYS A 6 -2.60 -9.68 14.12
N LEU A 7 -3.39 -8.87 13.41
CA LEU A 7 -3.62 -7.46 13.75
C LEU A 7 -4.97 -7.22 14.45
N GLY A 8 -5.80 -8.25 14.60
CA GLY A 8 -7.15 -8.10 15.14
C GLY A 8 -8.10 -7.53 14.08
N SER A 9 -8.89 -6.53 14.44
CA SER A 9 -9.87 -5.91 13.54
C SER A 9 -9.19 -5.22 12.36
N ILE A 10 -9.61 -5.56 11.15
CA ILE A 10 -9.21 -4.92 9.90
C ILE A 10 -10.48 -4.51 9.17
N SER A 11 -10.61 -3.23 8.85
CA SER A 11 -11.67 -2.75 7.97
C SER A 11 -11.31 -3.08 6.53
N THR A 12 -12.19 -3.77 5.80
CA THR A 12 -11.90 -4.24 4.45
C THR A 12 -13.15 -4.42 3.61
N ASN A 13 -13.04 -4.18 2.30
CA ASN A 13 -14.08 -4.52 1.31
C ASN A 13 -13.89 -5.91 0.70
N LEU A 14 -13.00 -6.73 1.26
CA LEU A 14 -12.73 -8.08 0.76
C LEU A 14 -13.52 -9.16 1.50
N GLY A 15 -14.09 -10.07 0.72
CA GLY A 15 -14.63 -11.35 1.20
C GLY A 15 -15.93 -11.24 1.99
N PRO A 16 -16.33 -12.29 2.73
CA PRO A 16 -17.67 -12.41 3.32
C PRO A 16 -17.94 -11.43 4.48
N SER A 17 -16.93 -10.72 4.96
CA SER A 17 -17.07 -9.67 5.99
C SER A 17 -16.78 -8.28 5.42
N ALA A 18 -16.89 -8.12 4.10
CA ALA A 18 -16.68 -6.87 3.40
C ALA A 18 -17.61 -5.77 3.95
N THR A 19 -17.03 -4.61 4.23
CA THR A 19 -17.75 -3.34 4.34
C THR A 19 -17.53 -2.52 3.08
N PRO A 20 -18.45 -1.60 2.73
CA PRO A 20 -18.26 -0.72 1.58
C PRO A 20 -16.91 -0.02 1.63
N ALA A 21 -16.24 0.14 0.49
CA ALA A 21 -14.87 0.64 0.42
C ALA A 21 -14.71 2.02 1.07
N ALA A 22 -15.71 2.90 0.92
CA ALA A 22 -15.71 4.21 1.57
C ALA A 22 -15.68 4.10 3.12
N GLN A 23 -16.37 3.11 3.67
CA GLN A 23 -16.37 2.85 5.11
C GLN A 23 -15.07 2.17 5.54
N ALA A 24 -14.53 1.25 4.74
CA ALA A 24 -13.24 0.62 5.01
C ALA A 24 -12.12 1.67 5.09
N LEU A 25 -12.07 2.61 4.14
CA LEU A 25 -11.11 3.72 4.08
C LEU A 25 -11.26 4.75 5.21
N SER A 26 -12.36 4.69 5.97
CA SER A 26 -12.60 5.55 7.12
C SER A 26 -12.26 4.88 8.46
N GLY A 27 -11.73 3.65 8.44
CA GLY A 27 -11.34 2.94 9.66
C GLY A 27 -10.15 3.58 10.39
N ASP A 28 -10.18 3.52 11.72
CA ASP A 28 -9.21 4.22 12.59
C ASP A 28 -7.91 3.46 12.87
N ALA A 29 -7.80 2.18 12.48
CA ALA A 29 -6.67 1.31 12.85
C ALA A 29 -5.98 0.65 11.66
N HIS A 30 -6.52 -0.47 11.19
CA HIS A 30 -5.94 -1.25 10.10
C HIS A 30 -6.97 -1.38 8.98
N VAL A 31 -6.55 -1.00 7.78
CA VAL A 31 -7.41 -0.95 6.60
C VAL A 31 -6.76 -1.75 5.48
N ILE A 32 -7.55 -2.59 4.82
CA ILE A 32 -7.14 -3.29 3.59
C ILE A 32 -8.25 -3.11 2.58
N VAL A 33 -7.93 -2.46 1.46
CA VAL A 33 -8.91 -2.21 0.39
C VAL A 33 -8.41 -2.85 -0.88
N ASP A 34 -9.26 -3.64 -1.51
CA ASP A 34 -9.11 -4.03 -2.89
C ASP A 34 -9.75 -2.97 -3.77
N PHE A 35 -8.92 -2.23 -4.49
CA PHE A 35 -9.40 -1.18 -5.38
C PHE A 35 -10.03 -1.74 -6.67
N GLY A 36 -9.86 -3.03 -6.96
CA GLY A 36 -10.37 -3.68 -8.16
C GLY A 36 -11.84 -4.07 -8.09
N GLU A 37 -12.44 -4.07 -6.90
CA GLU A 37 -13.86 -4.36 -6.70
C GLU A 37 -14.77 -3.43 -7.51
N ASP A 38 -15.89 -3.96 -7.99
CA ASP A 38 -16.83 -3.26 -8.89
C ASP A 38 -17.29 -1.89 -8.34
N GLU A 39 -17.44 -1.78 -7.02
CA GLU A 39 -17.79 -0.52 -6.32
C GLU A 39 -16.86 0.64 -6.70
N LEU A 40 -15.59 0.34 -6.93
CA LEU A 40 -14.52 1.32 -7.15
C LEU A 40 -14.10 1.46 -8.61
N THR A 41 -14.57 0.55 -9.47
CA THR A 41 -14.22 0.51 -10.91
C THR A 41 -15.40 0.84 -11.82
N ALA A 42 -16.61 1.06 -11.28
CA ALA A 42 -17.78 1.49 -12.04
C ALA A 42 -17.51 2.78 -12.84
N GLY A 43 -17.44 2.66 -14.18
CA GLY A 43 -17.20 3.77 -15.09
C GLY A 43 -15.76 4.30 -15.11
N ARG A 44 -14.79 3.56 -14.55
CA ARG A 44 -13.37 3.92 -14.50
C ARG A 44 -12.49 2.73 -14.92
N PRO A 45 -11.28 2.95 -15.45
CA PRO A 45 -10.35 1.85 -15.67
C PRO A 45 -9.99 1.14 -14.36
N HIS A 46 -9.71 -0.17 -14.43
CA HIS A 46 -9.27 -0.94 -13.28
C HIS A 46 -7.96 -0.36 -12.71
N PRO A 47 -7.70 -0.37 -11.39
CA PRO A 47 -6.51 0.24 -10.78
C PRO A 47 -5.16 -0.36 -11.18
N MET A 48 -5.19 -1.52 -11.84
CA MET A 48 -3.99 -2.08 -12.48
C MET A 48 -3.62 -1.34 -13.77
N ILE A 49 -4.58 -0.71 -14.44
CA ILE A 49 -4.44 0.05 -15.68
C ILE A 49 -4.28 1.54 -15.40
N ASP A 50 -5.02 2.07 -14.41
CA ASP A 50 -5.00 3.48 -14.06
C ASP A 50 -4.64 3.65 -12.57
N PRO A 51 -3.51 4.28 -12.23
CA PRO A 51 -3.04 4.36 -10.84
C PRO A 51 -3.73 5.46 -10.02
N THR A 52 -4.64 6.25 -10.60
CA THR A 52 -5.16 7.50 -9.99
C THR A 52 -5.71 7.28 -8.59
N LEU A 53 -6.61 6.31 -8.41
CA LEU A 53 -7.24 6.03 -7.12
C LEU A 53 -6.20 5.64 -6.04
N ARG A 54 -5.19 4.86 -6.43
CA ARG A 54 -4.10 4.45 -5.55
C ARG A 54 -3.25 5.65 -5.12
N LEU A 55 -2.93 6.55 -6.05
CA LEU A 55 -2.15 7.76 -5.76
C LEU A 55 -2.91 8.72 -4.84
N GLU A 56 -4.21 8.91 -5.07
CA GLU A 56 -5.09 9.71 -4.21
C GLU A 56 -5.10 9.18 -2.76
N GLN A 57 -5.17 7.85 -2.58
CA GLN A 57 -5.15 7.25 -1.24
C GLN A 57 -3.79 7.34 -0.56
N ILE A 58 -2.67 7.26 -1.31
CA ILE A 58 -1.34 7.53 -0.75
C ILE A 58 -1.26 8.97 -0.23
N ALA A 59 -1.71 9.93 -1.04
CA ALA A 59 -1.73 11.34 -0.65
C ALA A 59 -2.61 11.55 0.59
N ARG A 60 -3.83 10.99 0.61
CA ARG A 60 -4.74 11.05 1.76
C ARG A 60 -4.13 10.42 3.02
N LEU A 61 -3.58 9.21 2.91
CA LEU A 61 -2.94 8.52 4.05
C LEU A 61 -1.84 9.39 4.66
N SER A 62 -1.01 10.01 3.81
CA SER A 62 0.04 10.89 4.27
C SER A 62 -0.48 12.20 4.88
N SER A 63 -1.66 12.69 4.56
CA SER A 63 -2.20 13.94 5.09
C SER A 63 -3.03 13.75 6.34
N THR A 64 -3.87 12.73 6.39
CA THR A 64 -4.81 12.49 7.49
C THR A 64 -4.34 11.43 8.47
N GLY A 65 -3.36 10.60 8.08
CA GLY A 65 -2.82 9.56 8.95
C GLY A 65 -2.18 10.14 10.21
N ASN A 66 -2.45 9.49 11.35
CA ASN A 66 -1.87 9.85 12.64
C ASN A 66 -0.78 8.85 13.06
N GLY A 67 0.22 9.32 13.80
CA GLY A 67 1.31 8.48 14.29
C GLY A 67 2.25 7.99 13.19
N ASN A 68 2.94 6.89 13.47
CA ASN A 68 3.77 6.21 12.48
C ASN A 68 2.88 5.37 11.55
N LEU A 69 3.17 5.42 10.27
CA LEU A 69 2.34 4.86 9.22
C LEU A 69 3.08 3.72 8.51
N VAL A 70 2.36 2.63 8.25
CA VAL A 70 2.83 1.50 7.44
C VAL A 70 1.88 1.35 6.26
N LEU A 71 2.39 1.52 5.05
CA LEU A 71 1.66 1.29 3.80
C LEU A 71 2.10 -0.06 3.22
N LEU A 72 1.15 -0.96 3.00
CA LEU A 72 1.35 -2.18 2.22
C LEU A 72 0.67 -2.01 0.86
N LEU A 73 1.44 -2.18 -0.22
CA LEU A 73 0.97 -2.04 -1.58
C LEU A 73 1.26 -3.30 -2.40
N ASP A 74 0.32 -3.71 -3.24
CA ASP A 74 0.55 -4.67 -4.30
C ASP A 74 0.78 -3.95 -5.65
N VAL A 75 1.83 -4.35 -6.36
CA VAL A 75 2.11 -3.87 -7.70
C VAL A 75 2.20 -5.08 -8.61
N VAL A 76 1.26 -5.20 -9.54
CA VAL A 76 1.17 -6.31 -10.49
C VAL A 76 1.62 -5.80 -11.86
N LEU A 77 2.59 -6.51 -12.45
CA LEU A 77 3.13 -6.23 -13.78
C LEU A 77 2.52 -7.16 -14.83
N GLY A 78 2.88 -6.92 -16.09
CA GLY A 78 2.45 -7.74 -17.22
C GLY A 78 1.63 -6.94 -18.23
N TYR A 79 1.12 -7.66 -19.22
CA TYR A 79 0.31 -7.08 -20.28
C TYR A 79 -1.02 -6.56 -19.72
N GLY A 80 -1.41 -5.36 -20.15
CA GLY A 80 -2.64 -4.71 -19.68
C GLY A 80 -2.54 -4.08 -18.30
N ALA A 81 -1.36 -4.08 -17.65
CA ALA A 81 -1.10 -3.21 -16.50
C ALA A 81 -0.51 -1.86 -16.97
N GLU A 82 -0.44 -0.90 -16.04
CA GLU A 82 0.24 0.39 -16.23
C GLU A 82 1.64 0.19 -16.87
N PRO A 83 2.01 0.95 -17.91
CA PRO A 83 3.29 0.78 -18.60
C PRO A 83 4.52 1.05 -17.74
N ASP A 84 4.43 1.92 -16.74
CA ASP A 84 5.51 2.17 -15.79
C ASP A 84 4.97 2.54 -14.38
N PRO A 85 4.63 1.55 -13.53
CA PRO A 85 4.11 1.80 -12.20
C PRO A 85 5.04 2.64 -11.32
N ALA A 86 6.35 2.43 -11.39
CA ALA A 86 7.33 3.14 -10.59
C ALA A 86 7.40 4.62 -10.95
N LEU A 87 7.21 4.99 -12.23
CA LEU A 87 7.19 6.39 -12.67
C LEU A 87 6.14 7.20 -11.91
N ALA A 88 4.96 6.63 -11.69
CA ALA A 88 3.87 7.28 -10.94
C ALA A 88 4.03 7.14 -9.43
N LEU A 89 4.41 5.95 -8.95
CA LEU A 89 4.47 5.66 -7.51
C LEU A 89 5.64 6.36 -6.81
N VAL A 90 6.83 6.40 -7.40
CA VAL A 90 8.02 6.93 -6.73
C VAL A 90 7.85 8.39 -6.26
N PRO A 91 7.38 9.33 -7.11
CA PRO A 91 7.12 10.69 -6.67
C PRO A 91 6.09 10.77 -5.54
N ALA A 92 4.99 9.99 -5.64
CA ALA A 92 3.94 9.98 -4.63
C ALA A 92 4.43 9.44 -3.29
N LEU A 93 5.20 8.36 -3.29
CA LEU A 93 5.78 7.77 -2.07
C LEU A 93 6.77 8.72 -1.40
N ARG A 94 7.62 9.40 -2.18
CA ARG A 94 8.56 10.40 -1.65
C ARG A 94 7.85 11.61 -1.05
N ALA A 95 6.83 12.14 -1.72
CA ALA A 95 6.02 13.24 -1.21
C ALA A 95 5.31 12.86 0.10
N ALA A 96 4.69 11.67 0.12
CA ALA A 96 4.04 11.13 1.32
C ALA A 96 5.03 10.95 2.48
N ALA A 97 6.21 10.38 2.22
CA ALA A 97 7.26 10.19 3.21
C ALA A 97 7.73 11.53 3.80
N GLN A 98 7.98 12.53 2.94
CA GLN A 98 8.37 13.87 3.38
C GLN A 98 7.32 14.49 4.28
N GLN A 99 6.05 14.49 3.86
CA GLN A 99 4.96 15.09 4.63
C GLN A 99 4.74 14.42 5.99
N VAL A 100 4.94 13.10 6.08
CA VAL A 100 4.89 12.37 7.35
C VAL A 100 6.10 12.71 8.23
N SER A 101 7.29 12.81 7.62
CA SER A 101 8.53 13.20 8.31
C SER A 101 8.49 14.63 8.85
N ASP A 102 7.89 15.57 8.14
CA ASP A 102 7.74 16.97 8.57
C ASP A 102 6.93 17.10 9.88
N ARG A 103 6.09 16.10 10.18
CA ARG A 103 5.33 15.98 11.42
C ARG A 103 6.07 15.17 12.51
N GLY A 104 7.34 14.85 12.30
CA GLY A 104 8.17 14.05 13.20
C GLY A 104 7.73 12.59 13.31
N LYS A 105 7.07 12.05 12.27
CA LYS A 105 6.57 10.67 12.22
C LYS A 105 7.31 9.85 11.16
N GLN A 106 7.16 8.53 11.22
CA GLN A 106 7.76 7.62 10.24
C GLN A 106 6.70 7.11 9.25
N PHE A 107 7.06 7.05 7.97
CA PHE A 107 6.27 6.41 6.91
C PHE A 107 7.08 5.25 6.34
N THR A 108 6.62 4.02 6.56
CA THR A 108 7.25 2.83 6.00
C THR A 108 6.39 2.26 4.89
N VAL A 109 6.99 2.05 3.72
CA VAL A 109 6.33 1.52 2.55
C VAL A 109 6.81 0.09 2.29
N ILE A 110 5.89 -0.83 2.13
CA ILE A 110 6.13 -2.22 1.77
C ILE A 110 5.43 -2.48 0.45
N VAL A 111 6.16 -3.01 -0.54
CA VAL A 111 5.61 -3.37 -1.84
C VAL A 111 5.72 -4.87 -2.07
N SER A 112 4.60 -5.52 -2.37
CA SER A 112 4.58 -6.84 -3.00
C SER A 112 4.58 -6.65 -4.52
N LEU A 113 5.73 -6.85 -5.16
CA LEU A 113 5.88 -6.71 -6.61
C LEU A 113 5.71 -8.07 -7.30
N CYS A 114 4.57 -8.26 -7.96
CA CYS A 114 4.20 -9.46 -8.68
C CYS A 114 4.46 -9.29 -10.18
N GLY A 115 5.24 -10.19 -10.77
CA GLY A 115 5.64 -10.14 -12.17
C GLY A 115 7.02 -10.76 -12.37
N THR A 116 7.59 -10.56 -13.54
CA THR A 116 8.87 -11.13 -13.97
C THR A 116 9.71 -10.12 -14.75
N ASP A 117 11.00 -10.41 -14.92
CA ASP A 117 11.87 -9.58 -15.76
C ASP A 117 11.48 -9.60 -17.25
N ALA A 118 10.69 -10.58 -17.68
CA ALA A 118 10.19 -10.70 -19.05
C ALA A 118 8.93 -9.85 -19.31
N ASP A 119 8.30 -9.31 -18.28
CA ASP A 119 7.15 -8.40 -18.45
C ASP A 119 7.58 -7.07 -19.08
N PRO A 120 6.70 -6.39 -19.83
CA PRO A 120 7.02 -5.13 -20.51
C PRO A 120 7.65 -4.05 -19.61
N GLN A 121 7.24 -4.03 -18.33
CA GLN A 121 7.72 -3.08 -17.32
C GLN A 121 9.12 -3.41 -16.78
N SER A 122 9.58 -4.65 -16.93
CA SER A 122 10.75 -5.28 -16.29
C SER A 122 10.69 -5.23 -14.76
N TRP A 123 10.47 -6.39 -14.12
CA TRP A 123 10.42 -6.51 -12.67
C TRP A 123 11.62 -5.85 -11.96
N ARG A 124 12.85 -6.11 -12.41
CA ARG A 124 14.05 -5.56 -11.79
C ARG A 124 14.12 -4.04 -11.86
N ARG A 125 13.73 -3.44 -12.99
CA ARG A 125 13.68 -1.97 -13.13
C ARG A 125 12.71 -1.37 -12.11
N GLN A 126 11.51 -1.93 -12.02
CA GLN A 126 10.47 -1.49 -11.09
C GLN A 126 10.92 -1.66 -9.63
N ALA A 127 11.51 -2.82 -9.30
CA ALA A 127 12.01 -3.11 -7.96
C ALA A 127 13.09 -2.13 -7.50
N VAL A 128 14.08 -1.84 -8.37
CA VAL A 128 15.16 -0.88 -8.07
C VAL A 128 14.61 0.52 -7.84
N ALA A 129 13.76 1.01 -8.74
CA ALA A 129 13.19 2.35 -8.62
C ALA A 129 12.37 2.54 -7.33
N LEU A 130 11.57 1.53 -6.95
CA LEU A 130 10.79 1.54 -5.71
C LEU A 130 11.69 1.45 -4.47
N ALA A 131 12.73 0.62 -4.50
CA ALA A 131 13.71 0.52 -3.41
C ALA A 131 14.49 1.82 -3.21
N ASP A 132 14.89 2.49 -4.30
CA ASP A 132 15.56 3.81 -4.28
C ASP A 132 14.63 4.94 -3.79
N ALA A 133 13.32 4.69 -3.74
CA ALA A 133 12.34 5.56 -3.09
C ALA A 133 12.15 5.25 -1.60
N GLY A 134 12.87 4.27 -1.05
CA GLY A 134 12.81 3.85 0.35
C GLY A 134 11.77 2.76 0.64
N ALA A 135 11.17 2.15 -0.39
CA ALA A 135 10.23 1.05 -0.18
C ALA A 135 10.93 -0.29 0.05
N LEU A 136 10.35 -1.12 0.93
CA LEU A 136 10.74 -2.50 1.12
C LEU A 136 10.04 -3.38 0.08
N VAL A 137 10.77 -3.86 -0.92
CA VAL A 137 10.21 -4.64 -2.04
C VAL A 137 10.34 -6.14 -1.79
N PHE A 138 9.23 -6.85 -1.93
CA PHE A 138 9.12 -8.30 -1.77
C PHE A 138 8.54 -8.92 -3.05
N ALA A 139 9.07 -10.09 -3.44
CA ALA A 139 8.52 -10.87 -4.54
C ALA A 139 7.32 -11.75 -4.14
N SER A 140 6.94 -11.74 -2.85
CA SER A 140 5.83 -12.54 -2.32
C SER A 140 4.90 -11.68 -1.47
N ASN A 141 3.62 -11.66 -1.83
CA ASN A 141 2.57 -11.01 -1.06
C ASN A 141 2.52 -11.54 0.39
N ALA A 142 2.66 -12.85 0.57
CA ALA A 142 2.65 -13.46 1.91
C ALA A 142 3.85 -13.00 2.77
N GLN A 143 5.03 -12.82 2.18
CA GLN A 143 6.19 -12.27 2.91
C GLN A 143 5.99 -10.79 3.23
N ALA A 144 5.53 -9.99 2.27
CA ALA A 144 5.22 -8.58 2.45
C ALA A 144 4.18 -8.37 3.58
N ALA A 145 3.10 -9.13 3.57
CA ALA A 145 2.05 -9.07 4.59
C ALA A 145 2.57 -9.45 5.98
N ARG A 146 3.37 -10.52 6.10
CA ARG A 146 3.99 -10.88 7.38
C ARG A 146 4.93 -9.80 7.89
N HIS A 147 5.68 -9.15 7.00
CA HIS A 147 6.55 -8.04 7.38
C HIS A 147 5.75 -6.82 7.85
N ALA A 148 4.65 -6.49 7.17
CA ALA A 148 3.74 -5.43 7.57
C ALA A 148 3.18 -5.63 8.98
N VAL A 149 2.85 -6.87 9.35
CA VAL A 149 2.40 -7.21 10.72
C VAL A 149 3.46 -6.88 11.77
N VAL A 150 4.73 -7.21 11.50
CA VAL A 150 5.84 -6.94 12.42
C VAL A 150 5.98 -5.44 12.65
N LEU A 151 5.97 -4.64 11.58
CA LEU A 151 6.09 -3.19 11.67
C LEU A 151 4.87 -2.55 12.35
N ALA A 152 3.66 -2.96 11.99
CA ALA A 152 2.44 -2.42 12.58
C ALA A 152 2.39 -2.66 14.10
N ARG A 153 2.79 -3.85 14.58
CA ARG A 153 2.89 -4.15 16.01
C ARG A 153 4.01 -3.38 16.71
N GLY A 154 5.14 -3.17 16.04
CA GLY A 154 6.25 -2.37 16.56
C GLY A 154 5.90 -0.87 16.66
N ALA A 155 5.13 -0.36 15.71
CA ALA A 155 4.63 1.02 15.72
C ALA A 155 3.68 1.29 16.89
N THR A 156 2.87 0.29 17.29
CA THR A 156 1.98 0.38 18.47
C THR A 156 2.71 0.25 19.82
N GLY A 157 3.98 -0.17 19.84
CA GLY A 157 4.71 -0.52 21.06
C GLY A 157 5.58 0.59 21.69
N ARG A 158 5.50 1.84 21.22
CA ARG A 158 6.39 2.95 21.64
C ARG A 158 5.70 4.12 22.34
N THR A 159 4.55 3.88 22.96
CA THR A 159 3.86 4.85 23.84
C THR A 159 3.97 4.41 25.29
N GLY A 160 5.07 4.79 25.95
CA GLY A 160 5.25 4.68 27.40
C GLY A 160 6.41 5.60 27.82
N PRO A 161 6.26 6.41 28.88
CA PRO A 161 7.27 7.40 29.25
C PRO A 161 8.54 6.71 29.78
N ARG A 162 9.70 7.26 29.43
CA ARG A 162 10.96 7.01 30.14
C ARG A 162 11.09 7.96 31.31
#